data_AF-A0A1E1LYT4-F1
#
_entry.id   AF-A0A1E1LYT4-F1
#
_cell.length_a   1.000
_cell.length_b   1.000
_cell.length_c   1.000
_cell.angle_alpha   90.00
_cell.angle_beta   90.00
_cell.angle_gamma   90.00
#
_symmetry.space_group_name_H-M   'P 1'
#
loop_
_entity.id
_entity.type
_entity.pdbx_description
1 polymer ?
#
loop_
_entity_poly.entity_id
_entity_poly.type
_entity_poly.pdbx_seq_one_letter_code
_entity_poly.pdbx_strand_id
1 'polypeptide(L)' 'MFFPRSLPVLAFVFGIVSTANVIPSGQAFQIFNRADQINDTYDYVIVGGGTSGLTVGDRLSESGNYSVLVIE' A
#
# COMPACT_ATOMS: atom_id res chain seq x y z
N MET A 1 -42.64 24.61 17.80
CA MET A 1 -41.75 23.71 17.02
C MET A 1 -40.33 23.96 17.51
N PHE A 2 -39.91 23.22 18.55
CA PHE A 2 -38.62 23.42 19.24
C PHE A 2 -37.56 22.52 18.60
N PHE A 3 -36.60 23.09 17.87
CA PHE A 3 -35.39 22.37 17.47
C PHE A 3 -34.43 22.30 18.67
N PRO A 4 -34.07 21.11 19.18
CA PRO A 4 -33.12 21.00 20.29
C PRO A 4 -31.72 21.43 19.82
N ARG A 5 -31.09 22.34 20.58
CA ARG A 5 -29.77 22.94 20.27
C ARG A 5 -28.58 21.96 20.24
N SER A 6 -28.82 20.67 20.47
CA SER A 6 -27.83 19.58 20.46
C SER A 6 -27.62 18.95 19.07
N LEU A 7 -28.54 19.18 18.13
CA LEU A 7 -28.46 18.64 16.77
C LEU A 7 -27.22 19.09 15.95
N PRO A 8 -26.77 20.37 16.00
CA PRO A 8 -25.58 20.78 15.25
C PRO A 8 -24.27 20.26 15.86
N VAL A 9 -24.25 19.99 17.18
CA VAL A 9 -23.06 19.45 17.87
C VAL A 9 -22.82 18.00 17.44
N LEU A 10 -23.88 17.21 17.31
CA LEU A 10 -23.78 15.80 16.90
C LEU A 10 -23.36 15.65 15.43
N ALA A 11 -23.82 16.53 14.55
CA ALA A 11 -23.41 16.56 13.15
C ALA A 11 -21.92 16.94 12.98
N PHE A 12 -21.39 17.79 13.86
CA PHE A 12 -19.99 18.21 13.82
C PHE A 12 -19.02 17.08 14.20
N VAL A 13 -19.39 16.24 15.17
CA VAL A 13 -18.59 15.08 15.60
C VAL A 13 -18.52 14.00 14.50
N PHE A 14 -19.61 13.78 13.75
CA PHE A 14 -19.63 12.83 12.63
C PHE A 14 -18.79 13.29 11.43
N GLY A 15 -18.71 14.61 11.17
CA GLY A 15 -17.96 15.16 10.05
C GLY A 15 -16.44 14.98 10.16
N ILE A 16 -15.88 14.96 11.38
CA ILE A 16 -14.44 14.83 11.61
C ILE A 16 -13.95 13.38 11.39
N VAL A 17 -14.83 12.39 11.57
CA VAL A 17 -14.46 10.97 11.46
C VAL A 17 -14.31 10.51 9.99
N SER A 18 -14.83 11.26 9.02
CA SER A 18 -14.94 10.79 7.62
C SER A 18 -13.77 11.14 6.69
N THR A 19 -12.74 11.87 7.13
CA THR A 19 -11.62 12.30 6.26
C THR A 19 -10.32 11.50 6.45
N ALA A 20 -10.28 10.51 7.35
CA ALA A 20 -9.01 9.95 7.83
C ALA A 20 -8.41 8.77 7.03
N ASN A 21 -9.05 8.26 5.97
CA ASN A 21 -8.70 6.93 5.44
C ASN A 21 -8.07 6.87 4.04
N VAL A 22 -7.64 7.99 3.45
CA VAL A 22 -6.86 7.93 2.19
C VAL A 22 -5.37 8.00 2.53
N ILE A 23 -4.81 6.88 3.00
CA ILE A 23 -3.36 6.69 3.06
C ILE A 23 -2.96 6.11 1.70
N PRO A 24 -2.12 6.78 0.90
CA PRO A 24 -1.60 6.20 -0.32
C PRO A 24 -0.81 4.94 0.06
N SER A 25 -1.36 3.76 -0.22
CA SER A 25 -0.70 2.47 -0.02
C SER A 25 0.26 2.19 -1.17
N GLY A 26 1.12 3.15 -1.51
CA GLY A 26 2.21 2.91 -2.44
C GLY A 26 3.13 1.87 -1.80
N GLN A 27 3.18 0.67 -2.38
CA GLN A 27 4.12 -0.35 -1.93
C GLN A 27 5.54 0.18 -2.14
N ALA A 28 6.24 0.41 -1.04
CA ALA A 28 7.63 0.83 -1.08
C ALA A 28 8.49 -0.35 -1.55
N PHE A 29 9.25 -0.14 -2.62
CA PHE A 29 10.25 -1.10 -3.07
C PHE A 29 11.45 -1.08 -2.11
N GLN A 30 11.87 -2.26 -1.63
CA GLN A 30 13.05 -2.40 -0.78
C GLN A 30 14.24 -2.85 -1.61
N ILE A 31 15.36 -2.13 -1.51
CA ILE A 31 16.61 -2.45 -2.22
C ILE A 31 17.53 -3.21 -1.28
N PHE A 32 17.94 -4.41 -1.68
CA PHE A 32 18.87 -5.26 -0.96
C PHE A 32 20.18 -5.38 -1.74
N ASN A 33 21.32 -5.32 -1.05
CA ASN A 33 22.64 -5.41 -1.69
C ASN A 33 23.35 -6.73 -1.42
N ARG A 34 22.78 -7.59 -0.57
CA ARG A 34 23.35 -8.87 -0.17
C ARG A 34 22.26 -9.92 -0.01
N ALA A 35 22.61 -11.17 -0.29
CA ALA A 35 21.69 -12.30 -0.26
C ALA A 35 21.18 -12.63 1.16
N ASP A 36 21.93 -12.28 2.21
CA ASP A 36 21.50 -12.48 3.61
C ASP A 36 20.39 -11.50 4.05
N GLN A 37 20.05 -10.52 3.20
CA GLN A 37 19.00 -9.52 3.49
C GLN A 37 17.65 -9.85 2.86
N ILE A 38 17.58 -10.85 1.98
CA ILE A 38 16.36 -11.28 1.31
C ILE A 38 15.80 -12.54 1.96
N ASN A 39 14.53 -12.85 1.69
CA ASN A 39 13.91 -14.08 2.16
C ASN A 39 14.35 -15.29 1.32
N ASP A 40 14.23 -16.48 1.87
CA ASP A 40 14.54 -17.73 1.14
C ASP A 40 13.50 -18.08 0.07
N THR A 41 12.30 -17.48 0.10
CA THR A 41 11.19 -17.82 -0.80
C THR A 41 10.33 -16.61 -1.13
N TYR A 42 9.88 -16.57 -2.38
CA TYR A 42 8.97 -15.57 -2.94
C TYR A 42 7.97 -16.27 -3.87
N ASP A 43 6.78 -15.68 -4.03
CA ASP A 43 5.78 -16.19 -4.98
C ASP A 43 6.26 -16.05 -6.43
N TYR A 44 7.00 -14.96 -6.71
CA TYR A 44 7.62 -14.71 -8.00
C TYR A 44 9.05 -14.20 -7.86
N VAL A 45 9.92 -14.67 -8.76
CA VAL A 45 11.28 -14.14 -8.94
C VAL A 45 11.43 -13.65 -10.38
N ILE A 46 11.82 -12.39 -10.53
CA ILE A 46 12.09 -11.75 -11.81
C ILE A 46 13.60 -11.51 -11.91
N VAL A 47 14.22 -11.97 -13.00
CA VAL A 47 15.63 -11.72 -13.30
C VAL A 47 15.72 -10.60 -14.33
N GLY A 48 16.34 -9.49 -13.95
CA GLY A 48 16.45 -8.23 -14.69
C GLY A 48 15.49 -7.16 -14.19
N GLY A 49 16.04 -6.08 -13.61
CA GLY A 49 15.34 -4.88 -13.13
C GLY A 49 15.16 -3.78 -14.19
N GLY A 50 15.14 -4.15 -15.48
CA GLY A 50 14.87 -3.24 -16.59
C GLY A 50 13.38 -2.86 -16.73
N THR A 51 13.04 -2.16 -17.81
CA THR A 51 11.68 -1.65 -18.06
C THR A 51 10.60 -2.74 -17.95
N SER A 52 10.79 -3.89 -18.60
CA SER A 52 9.82 -4.98 -18.57
C SER A 52 9.77 -5.66 -17.19
N GLY A 53 10.93 -5.90 -16.56
CA GLY A 53 11.01 -6.57 -15.27
C GLY A 53 10.29 -5.80 -14.16
N LEU A 54 10.54 -4.50 -14.06
CA LEU A 54 9.85 -3.65 -13.08
C LEU A 54 8.37 -3.46 -13.42
N THR A 55 7.99 -3.40 -14.70
CA THR A 55 6.57 -3.34 -15.09
C THR A 55 5.79 -4.57 -14.62
N VAL A 56 6.37 -5.76 -14.76
CA VAL A 56 5.77 -7.00 -14.30
C VAL A 56 5.77 -7.06 -12.76
N GLY A 57 6.88 -6.67 -12.12
CA GLY A 57 6.99 -6.65 -10.67
C GLY A 57 5.96 -5.73 -9.99
N ASP A 58 5.73 -4.54 -10.55
CA ASP A 58 4.70 -3.61 -10.11
C ASP A 58 3.30 -4.26 -10.15
N ARG A 59 2.96 -4.90 -11.28
CA ARG A 59 1.64 -5.54 -11.45
C ARG A 59 1.41 -6.77 -10.59
N LEU A 60 2.44 -7.59 -10.39
CA LEU A 60 2.33 -8.76 -9.52
C LEU A 60 2.22 -8.33 -8.05
N SER A 61 2.96 -7.29 -7.64
CA SER A 61 2.95 -6.84 -6.25
C SER A 61 1.72 -5.99 -5.89
N GLU A 62 1.05 -5.32 -6.83
CA GLU A 62 -0.03 -4.32 -6.65
C GLU A 62 -1.13 -4.70 -5.65
N SER A 63 -1.48 -5.99 -5.53
CA SER A 63 -2.53 -6.45 -4.62
C SER A 63 -2.07 -6.69 -3.18
N GLY A 64 -0.76 -6.72 -2.93
CA GLY A 64 -0.15 -7.13 -1.65
C GLY A 64 -0.26 -8.62 -1.34
N ASN A 65 -0.94 -9.41 -2.18
CA ASN A 65 -1.12 -10.85 -1.96
C ASN A 65 0.10 -11.69 -2.39
N TYR A 66 0.99 -11.11 -3.19
CA TYR A 66 2.16 -11.79 -3.73
C TYR A 66 3.44 -11.09 -3.31
N SER A 67 4.39 -11.89 -2.84
CA SER A 67 5.77 -11.51 -2.63
C SER A 67 6.57 -11.63 -3.93
N VAL A 68 7.28 -10.57 -4.30
CA VAL A 68 8.02 -10.50 -5.57
C VAL A 68 9.46 -10.08 -5.29
N LEU A 69 10.42 -10.88 -5.75
CA LEU A 69 11.84 -10.53 -5.75
C LEU A 69 12.28 -10.19 -7.18
N VAL A 70 12.92 -9.04 -7.35
CA VAL A 70 13.61 -8.67 -8.60
C VAL A 70 15.11 -8.70 -8.34
N ILE A 71 15.85 -9.39 -9.21
CA ILE A 71 17.31 -9.48 -9.16
C ILE A 71 17.87 -8.75 -10.37
N GLU A 72 18.77 -7.80 -10.16
CA GLU A 72 19.50 -7.04 -11.19
C GLU A 72 21.01 -7.18 -10.97
#